data_AF-A0A5R8Y7R1-F1
#
_entry.id   AF-A0A5R8Y7R1-F1
#
_cell.length_a   1.000
_cell.length_b   1.000
_cell.length_c   1.000
_cell.angle_alpha   90.00
_cell.angle_beta   90.00
_cell.angle_gamma   90.00
#
_symmetry.space_group_name_H-M   'P 1'
#
loop_
_entity.id
_entity.type
_entity.pdbx_description
1 polymer ?
#
loop_
_entity_poly.entity_id
_entity_poly.type
_entity_poly.pdbx_seq_one_letter_code
_entity_poly.pdbx_strand_id
1 'polypeptide(L)'
;MNFANDQYNAASSFAYTMIVVDDEPVADSVEQKPIAEVKTPGRHDVAAAQKESQKPEAKRSHPLDAKGLIKSALDLGMVCSVVNPTGDEISVAESVAKASLRADIVALDWHMNDGDDGELASEIIKEILRGDQDIGGRLRLIAIYTGNKNRDDILDKIAHRINAASEISETVVKNEEVLSNSAGLRLVWIEKSMGNEKLEGAVSEVQLPNKLLKSFAELSSGLLSNVALATISAIRDSTHHVLSKFSSDLDGPFFHHRALLENSSDSMDYAVSIVMSAMKSEVNKSQVAEKYATLDAIKRRLEAAGTHNFVLRYMKNGVEKQFHFSLDEILTIIESKENNWPKEILNSAKIRIENNSNAKPSQANFKSDFTTVFASSRDEANQAMMRFSFLSTSNSSELSKVSRNAQPKLGLGSVLYSEKSGYLLCLQASCDAARGDGLFFFVPLEIAQSSPHVVVPHLNSKGEPNYIGLAVPSNCYTKSLTINFGKIDPDNGGVPIKFDAEKNIFHVLCDENNDFRWLANLKYKRALRISQDVSQQMSRIGFDEFEPYRKKRS
;
A
#
# COMPACT_ATOMS: atom_id res chain seq x y z
N MET A 1 -22.56 5.19 12.91
CA MET A 1 -21.29 5.45 12.21
C MET A 1 -21.28 4.58 10.97
N ASN A 2 -20.90 5.10 9.79
CA ASN A 2 -20.82 4.32 8.55
C ASN A 2 -19.34 4.06 8.20
N PHE A 3 -19.07 3.29 7.13
CA PHE A 3 -17.69 3.00 6.74
C PHE A 3 -16.89 4.24 6.31
N ALA A 4 -17.54 5.21 5.65
CA ALA A 4 -16.90 6.47 5.29
C ALA A 4 -16.35 7.23 6.51
N ASN A 5 -17.05 7.18 7.65
CA ASN A 5 -16.55 7.74 8.90
C ASN A 5 -15.33 6.98 9.43
N ASP A 6 -15.27 5.65 9.29
CA ASP A 6 -14.10 4.87 9.67
C ASP A 6 -12.89 5.25 8.81
N GLN A 7 -13.09 5.40 7.49
CA GLN A 7 -12.07 5.84 6.55
C GLN A 7 -11.55 7.24 6.91
N TYR A 8 -12.47 8.18 7.10
CA TYR A 8 -12.12 9.56 7.47
C TYR A 8 -11.33 9.60 8.79
N ASN A 9 -11.78 8.89 9.82
CA ASN A 9 -11.10 8.87 11.11
C ASN A 9 -9.70 8.24 11.03
N ALA A 10 -9.51 7.17 10.25
CA ALA A 10 -8.19 6.57 10.08
C ALA A 10 -7.24 7.48 9.30
N ALA A 11 -7.75 8.14 8.26
CA ALA A 11 -7.02 9.10 7.45
C ALA A 11 -6.65 10.37 8.22
N SER A 12 -7.58 10.95 8.97
CA SER A 12 -7.34 12.17 9.76
C SER A 12 -6.34 11.95 10.88
N SER A 13 -6.30 10.75 11.48
CA SER A 13 -5.25 10.40 12.44
C SER A 13 -3.88 10.22 11.78
N PHE A 14 -3.83 9.87 10.49
CA PHE A 14 -2.57 9.64 9.78
C PHE A 14 -2.00 10.92 9.17
N ALA A 15 -2.81 11.71 8.46
CA ALA A 15 -2.36 12.85 7.68
C ALA A 15 -2.10 14.07 8.59
N TYR A 16 -0.82 14.37 8.83
CA TYR A 16 -0.40 15.49 9.69
C TYR A 16 0.13 16.68 8.91
N THR A 17 0.52 16.49 7.64
CA THR A 17 1.27 17.52 6.90
C THR A 17 0.66 17.78 5.54
N MET A 18 0.49 19.06 5.20
CA MET A 18 0.08 19.50 3.87
C MET A 18 0.97 20.63 3.36
N ILE A 19 1.22 20.61 2.06
CA ILE A 19 1.90 21.68 1.33
C ILE A 19 0.94 22.25 0.32
N VAL A 20 0.85 23.58 0.26
CA VAL A 20 0.05 24.32 -0.72
C VAL A 20 0.99 25.22 -1.49
N VAL A 21 1.00 25.11 -2.81
CA VAL A 21 1.85 25.92 -3.70
C VAL A 21 0.94 26.84 -4.51
N ASP A 22 1.15 28.14 -4.36
CA ASP A 22 0.35 29.20 -4.98
C ASP A 22 1.25 30.44 -5.12
N ASP A 23 1.19 31.16 -6.24
CA ASP A 23 2.05 32.31 -6.56
C ASP A 23 1.50 33.65 -6.03
N GLU A 24 0.23 33.69 -5.61
CA GLU A 24 -0.43 34.86 -5.03
C GLU A 24 -0.96 34.62 -3.58
N PRO A 25 -0.16 34.12 -2.62
CA PRO A 25 -0.61 33.97 -1.24
C PRO A 25 -0.68 35.33 -0.54
N VAL A 26 -1.85 35.67 0.00
CA VAL A 26 -2.07 36.91 0.75
C VAL A 26 -2.27 36.59 2.23
N ALA A 27 -1.61 37.35 3.09
CA ALA A 27 -1.62 37.13 4.54
C ALA A 27 -2.92 37.60 5.23
N ASP A 28 -3.64 38.55 4.63
CA ASP A 28 -4.93 39.03 5.12
C ASP A 28 -5.97 38.92 4.00
N SER A 29 -7.15 38.40 4.32
CA SER A 29 -8.26 38.26 3.37
C SER A 29 -8.56 39.62 2.75
N VAL A 30 -8.60 39.70 1.42
CA VAL A 30 -8.96 40.94 0.72
C VAL A 30 -10.41 41.26 1.07
N GLU A 31 -10.64 42.18 2.01
CA GLU A 31 -11.97 42.73 2.25
C GLU A 31 -12.49 43.26 0.92
N GLN A 32 -13.59 42.68 0.43
CA GLN A 32 -14.31 43.24 -0.71
C GLN A 32 -14.70 44.66 -0.33
N LYS A 33 -14.02 45.66 -0.92
CA LYS A 33 -14.46 47.05 -0.83
C LYS A 33 -15.94 47.07 -1.20
N PRO A 34 -16.82 47.67 -0.38
CA PRO A 34 -18.24 47.68 -0.65
C PRO A 34 -18.46 48.21 -2.06
N ILE A 35 -19.20 47.44 -2.86
CA ILE A 35 -19.66 47.82 -4.19
C ILE A 35 -20.29 49.20 -4.02
N ALA A 36 -19.65 50.24 -4.58
CA ALA A 36 -20.22 51.57 -4.58
C ALA A 36 -21.64 51.47 -5.14
N GLU A 37 -22.63 51.96 -4.38
CA GLU A 37 -24.02 52.00 -4.81
C GLU A 37 -24.10 52.49 -6.26
N VAL A 38 -24.55 51.62 -7.15
CA VAL A 38 -24.80 51.96 -8.55
C VAL A 38 -25.96 52.95 -8.55
N LYS A 39 -25.65 54.24 -8.53
CA LYS A 39 -26.64 55.28 -8.81
C LYS A 39 -27.06 55.14 -10.27
N THR A 40 -28.35 55.00 -10.50
CA THR A 40 -28.96 55.11 -11.83
C THR A 40 -28.62 56.49 -12.42
N PRO A 41 -27.99 56.57 -13.60
CA PRO A 41 -27.64 57.85 -14.20
C PRO A 41 -28.90 58.65 -14.52
N GLY A 42 -28.90 59.93 -14.18
CA GLY A 42 -29.97 60.85 -14.54
C GLY A 42 -29.94 61.16 -16.03
N ARG A 43 -31.09 61.56 -16.59
CA ARG A 43 -31.26 61.91 -18.01
C ARG A 43 -30.34 63.04 -18.53
N HIS A 44 -29.52 63.65 -17.67
CA HIS A 44 -28.53 64.67 -18.02
C HIS A 44 -27.08 64.15 -18.13
N ASP A 45 -26.78 62.91 -17.76
CA ASP A 45 -25.40 62.38 -17.80
C ASP A 45 -25.02 61.76 -19.17
N VAL A 46 -25.96 61.74 -20.12
CA VAL A 46 -25.79 61.10 -21.44
C VAL A 46 -24.83 61.88 -22.37
N ALA A 47 -24.48 63.13 -22.03
CA ALA A 47 -23.66 63.98 -22.88
C ALA A 47 -22.14 63.95 -22.58
N ALA A 48 -21.70 63.29 -21.50
CA ALA A 48 -20.27 63.24 -21.14
C ALA A 48 -19.60 61.85 -21.33
N ALA A 49 -20.36 60.83 -21.75
CA ALA A 49 -19.87 59.45 -21.82
C ALA A 49 -19.24 59.06 -23.18
N GLN A 50 -18.62 59.99 -23.90
CA GLN A 50 -17.83 59.67 -25.10
C GLN A 50 -16.38 60.16 -24.95
N LYS A 51 -15.59 59.38 -24.20
CA LYS A 51 -14.17 59.04 -24.46
C LYS A 51 -13.55 58.46 -23.20
N GLU A 52 -13.48 57.13 -23.14
CA GLU A 52 -12.32 56.35 -22.70
C GLU A 52 -12.72 54.87 -22.71
N SER A 53 -12.68 54.28 -23.90
CA SER A 53 -12.66 52.84 -24.07
C SER A 53 -11.22 52.35 -23.89
N GLN A 54 -10.76 52.31 -22.65
CA GLN A 54 -9.74 51.35 -22.23
C GLN A 54 -10.45 50.37 -21.29
N LYS A 55 -10.85 49.21 -21.81
CA LYS A 55 -11.06 48.04 -20.95
C LYS A 55 -9.70 47.76 -20.30
N PRO A 56 -9.55 47.80 -18.98
CA PRO A 56 -8.44 47.10 -18.37
C PRO A 56 -8.65 45.63 -18.72
N GLU A 57 -7.66 44.98 -19.33
CA GLU A 57 -7.56 43.53 -19.23
C GLU A 57 -7.57 43.23 -17.73
N ALA A 58 -8.69 42.70 -17.25
CA ALA A 58 -8.78 42.19 -15.90
C ALA A 58 -7.80 41.02 -15.83
N LYS A 59 -6.57 41.27 -15.37
CA LYS A 59 -5.69 40.24 -14.83
C LYS A 59 -6.55 39.41 -13.88
N ARG A 60 -6.79 38.16 -14.24
CA ARG A 60 -7.51 37.19 -13.40
C ARG A 60 -6.57 36.79 -12.25
N SER A 61 -6.31 37.72 -11.35
CA SER A 61 -5.60 37.45 -10.09
C SER A 61 -6.61 36.88 -9.10
N HIS A 62 -6.25 35.74 -8.50
CA HIS A 62 -7.10 34.93 -7.64
C HIS A 62 -6.33 34.60 -6.35
N PRO A 63 -6.13 35.62 -5.48
CA PRO A 63 -5.24 35.50 -4.33
C PRO A 63 -5.72 34.47 -3.32
N LEU A 64 -4.79 33.68 -2.80
CA LEU A 64 -5.04 32.63 -1.79
C LEU A 64 -5.05 33.22 -0.37
N ASP A 65 -6.12 32.99 0.40
CA ASP A 65 -6.16 33.30 1.84
C ASP A 65 -5.33 32.28 2.65
N ALA A 66 -4.03 32.56 2.74
CA ALA A 66 -3.08 31.70 3.44
C ALA A 66 -3.38 31.58 4.94
N LYS A 67 -3.88 32.65 5.57
CA LYS A 67 -4.14 32.70 7.02
C LYS A 67 -5.38 31.89 7.39
N GLY A 68 -6.46 32.02 6.62
CA GLY A 68 -7.66 31.20 6.76
C GLY A 68 -7.36 29.72 6.56
N LEU A 69 -6.56 29.41 5.53
CA LEU A 69 -6.11 28.04 5.23
C LEU A 69 -5.29 27.43 6.37
N ILE A 70 -4.24 28.14 6.83
CA ILE A 70 -3.35 27.67 7.89
C ILE A 70 -4.14 27.48 9.19
N LYS A 71 -5.02 28.41 9.55
CA LYS A 71 -5.85 28.29 10.75
C LYS A 71 -6.77 27.08 10.68
N SER A 72 -7.46 26.88 9.55
CA SER A 72 -8.35 25.73 9.37
C SER A 72 -7.59 24.40 9.44
N ALA A 73 -6.40 24.32 8.84
CA ALA A 73 -5.55 23.15 8.94
C ALA A 73 -5.11 22.87 10.39
N LEU A 74 -4.73 23.91 11.14
CA LEU A 74 -4.37 23.79 12.56
C LEU A 74 -5.53 23.31 13.43
N ASP A 75 -6.76 23.79 13.18
CA ASP A 75 -7.96 23.35 13.89
C ASP A 75 -8.26 21.84 13.66
N LEU A 76 -7.75 21.28 12.55
CA LEU A 76 -7.81 19.84 12.22
C LEU A 76 -6.59 19.05 12.71
N GLY A 77 -5.62 19.70 13.38
CA GLY A 77 -4.39 19.06 13.85
C GLY A 77 -3.33 18.86 12.76
N MET A 78 -3.44 19.56 11.63
CA MET A 78 -2.48 19.49 10.51
C MET A 78 -1.51 20.67 10.52
N VAL A 79 -0.27 20.39 10.13
CA VAL A 79 0.74 21.39 9.78
C VAL A 79 0.60 21.73 8.30
N CYS A 80 0.21 22.96 7.99
CA CYS A 80 0.11 23.47 6.63
C CYS A 80 1.26 24.43 6.33
N SER A 81 1.98 24.19 5.23
CA SER A 81 2.98 25.10 4.70
C SER A 81 2.50 25.66 3.36
N VAL A 82 2.43 26.98 3.25
CA VAL A 82 2.13 27.69 2.00
C VAL A 82 3.45 28.13 1.37
N VAL A 83 3.68 27.74 0.13
CA VAL A 83 4.92 28.00 -0.61
C VAL A 83 4.60 28.90 -1.79
N ASN A 84 5.28 30.04 -1.86
CA ASN A 84 5.28 30.87 -3.05
C ASN A 84 6.45 30.44 -3.96
N PRO A 85 6.18 29.89 -5.16
CA PRO A 85 7.21 29.51 -6.11
C PRO A 85 7.87 30.75 -6.74
N THR A 86 8.86 31.34 -6.07
CA THR A 86 9.70 32.41 -6.62
C THR A 86 11.07 31.87 -7.03
N GLY A 87 11.42 31.96 -8.31
CA GLY A 87 12.72 31.50 -8.82
C GLY A 87 12.63 30.81 -10.18
N ASP A 88 13.71 30.15 -10.58
CA ASP A 88 13.76 29.31 -11.78
C ASP A 88 12.87 28.06 -11.63
N GLU A 89 12.10 27.71 -12.67
CA GLU A 89 11.07 26.66 -12.62
C GLU A 89 11.62 25.31 -12.17
N ILE A 90 12.80 24.92 -12.66
CA ILE A 90 13.45 23.64 -12.32
C ILE A 90 13.83 23.63 -10.84
N SER A 91 14.51 24.69 -10.37
CA SER A 91 14.93 24.81 -8.97
C SER A 91 13.74 24.84 -7.99
N VAL A 92 12.62 25.42 -8.40
CA VAL A 92 11.38 25.46 -7.61
C VAL A 92 10.75 24.07 -7.58
N ALA A 93 10.61 23.40 -8.73
CA ALA A 93 10.04 22.07 -8.81
C ALA A 93 10.80 21.06 -7.94
N GLU A 94 12.14 21.05 -8.00
CA GLU A 94 12.98 20.20 -7.15
C GLU A 94 12.81 20.51 -5.65
N SER A 95 12.72 21.79 -5.29
CA SER A 95 12.57 22.22 -3.89
C SER A 95 11.21 21.82 -3.32
N VAL A 96 10.14 22.01 -4.09
CA VAL A 96 8.77 21.60 -3.74
C VAL A 96 8.69 20.08 -3.67
N ALA A 97 9.26 19.36 -4.64
CA ALA A 97 9.32 17.90 -4.64
C ALA A 97 10.05 17.38 -3.40
N LYS A 98 11.19 17.96 -3.04
CA LYS A 98 11.94 17.61 -1.82
C LYS A 98 11.13 17.85 -0.55
N ALA A 99 10.40 18.96 -0.46
CA ALA A 99 9.52 19.23 0.67
C ALA A 99 8.35 18.23 0.71
N SER A 100 7.79 17.89 -0.45
CA SER A 100 6.69 16.93 -0.59
C SER A 100 7.05 15.53 -0.11
N LEU A 101 8.33 15.15 -0.07
CA LEU A 101 8.77 13.87 0.51
C LEU A 101 8.35 13.71 1.97
N ARG A 102 8.10 14.82 2.68
CA ARG A 102 7.62 14.81 4.06
C ARG A 102 6.14 15.14 4.20
N ALA A 103 5.48 15.54 3.12
CA ALA A 103 4.07 15.88 3.11
C ALA A 103 3.19 14.63 2.90
N ASP A 104 2.05 14.58 3.61
CA ASP A 104 1.01 13.57 3.36
C ASP A 104 0.09 14.01 2.20
N ILE A 105 -0.15 15.32 2.05
CA ILE A 105 -1.02 15.92 1.03
C ILE A 105 -0.31 17.10 0.33
N VAL A 106 -0.47 17.22 -0.99
CA VAL A 106 0.02 18.36 -1.78
C VAL A 106 -1.15 19.01 -2.52
N ALA A 107 -1.27 20.33 -2.45
CA ALA A 107 -2.20 21.12 -3.25
C ALA A 107 -1.41 22.13 -4.10
N LEU A 108 -1.72 22.23 -5.37
CA LEU A 108 -1.04 23.10 -6.35
C LEU A 108 -2.08 23.99 -7.03
N ASP A 109 -1.78 25.27 -7.21
CA ASP A 109 -2.48 26.05 -8.24
C ASP A 109 -2.10 25.53 -9.63
N TRP A 110 -3.07 25.54 -10.55
CA TRP A 110 -2.84 25.19 -11.95
C TRP A 110 -2.11 26.29 -12.70
N HIS A 111 -2.46 27.55 -12.45
CA HIS A 111 -1.86 28.68 -13.13
C HIS A 111 -0.83 29.30 -12.18
N MET A 112 0.45 29.04 -12.42
CA MET A 112 1.56 29.62 -11.66
C MET A 112 2.51 30.35 -12.63
N ASN A 113 3.45 31.14 -12.12
CA ASN A 113 4.49 31.79 -12.93
C ASN A 113 3.94 32.67 -14.08
N ASP A 114 3.26 33.77 -13.74
CA ASP A 114 2.62 34.69 -14.70
C ASP A 114 1.50 34.05 -15.56
N GLY A 115 0.84 33.02 -15.04
CA GLY A 115 -0.34 32.41 -15.65
C GLY A 115 -0.02 31.39 -16.73
N ASP A 116 1.00 30.56 -16.50
CA ASP A 116 1.30 29.40 -17.33
C ASP A 116 0.09 28.47 -17.48
N ASP A 117 0.08 27.60 -18.49
CA ASP A 117 -0.96 26.58 -18.64
C ASP A 117 -0.56 25.30 -17.88
N GLY A 118 -0.19 25.46 -16.61
CA GLY A 118 0.19 24.41 -15.67
C GLY A 118 1.46 23.66 -16.03
N GLU A 119 2.42 24.31 -16.70
CA GLU A 119 3.75 23.73 -16.98
C GLU A 119 4.47 23.45 -15.65
N LEU A 120 4.58 24.45 -14.77
CA LEU A 120 5.23 24.30 -13.47
C LEU A 120 4.48 23.30 -12.57
N ALA A 121 3.15 23.35 -12.56
CA ALA A 121 2.34 22.38 -11.80
C ALA A 121 2.61 20.95 -12.26
N SER A 122 2.68 20.73 -13.59
CA SER A 122 2.97 19.43 -14.17
C SER A 122 4.40 18.97 -13.88
N GLU A 123 5.37 19.88 -13.90
CA GLU A 123 6.76 19.58 -13.58
C GLU A 123 6.96 19.20 -12.11
N ILE A 124 6.31 19.93 -11.18
CA ILE A 124 6.27 19.56 -9.76
C ILE A 124 5.71 18.14 -9.61
N ILE A 125 4.59 17.82 -10.27
CA ILE A 125 3.99 16.48 -10.18
C ILE A 125 4.96 15.42 -10.71
N LYS A 126 5.64 15.66 -11.82
CA LYS A 126 6.63 14.72 -12.38
C LYS A 126 7.76 14.44 -11.40
N GLU A 127 8.36 15.47 -10.82
CA GLU A 127 9.46 15.32 -9.86
C GLU A 127 9.02 14.62 -8.56
N ILE A 128 7.79 14.88 -8.10
CA ILE A 128 7.20 14.14 -6.97
C ILE A 128 7.06 12.65 -7.29
N LEU A 129 6.52 12.32 -8.47
CA LEU A 129 6.30 10.93 -8.87
C LEU A 129 7.62 10.19 -9.10
N ARG A 130 8.63 10.86 -9.65
CA ARG A 130 9.99 10.32 -9.78
C ARG A 130 10.58 9.97 -8.41
N GLY A 131 10.53 10.91 -7.46
CA GLY A 131 10.99 10.67 -6.09
C GLY A 131 10.22 9.54 -5.39
N ASP A 132 8.91 9.43 -5.62
CA ASP A 132 8.10 8.32 -5.08
C ASP A 132 8.49 6.97 -5.73
N GLN A 133 8.80 6.95 -7.02
CA GLN A 133 9.24 5.75 -7.71
C GLN A 133 10.59 5.22 -7.23
N ASP A 134 11.53 6.11 -6.87
CA ASP A 134 12.86 5.75 -6.37
C ASP A 134 12.81 5.00 -5.03
N ILE A 135 11.81 5.32 -4.19
CA ILE A 135 11.63 4.69 -2.87
C ILE A 135 10.67 3.48 -2.89
N GLY A 136 10.15 3.09 -4.06
CA GLY A 136 9.24 1.93 -4.17
C GLY A 136 7.75 2.26 -4.16
N GLY A 137 7.38 3.51 -4.44
CA GLY A 137 6.01 4.01 -4.45
C GLY A 137 5.59 4.65 -3.13
N ARG A 138 4.50 5.41 -3.17
CA ARG A 138 3.94 6.13 -2.02
C ARG A 138 2.45 6.36 -2.23
N LEU A 139 1.67 6.20 -1.16
CA LEU A 139 0.28 6.66 -1.16
C LEU A 139 0.26 8.19 -1.21
N ARG A 140 -0.25 8.78 -2.30
CA ARG A 140 -0.12 10.21 -2.58
C ARG A 140 -1.45 10.82 -2.99
N LEU A 141 -1.88 11.86 -2.28
CA LEU A 141 -2.93 12.78 -2.75
C LEU A 141 -2.29 14.06 -3.27
N ILE A 142 -2.57 14.38 -4.53
CA ILE A 142 -2.27 15.69 -5.13
C ILE A 142 -3.60 16.35 -5.49
N ALA A 143 -3.79 17.61 -5.13
CA ALA A 143 -4.96 18.38 -5.53
C ALA A 143 -4.54 19.54 -6.43
N ILE A 144 -5.25 19.72 -7.53
CA ILE A 144 -5.18 20.95 -8.33
C ILE A 144 -6.27 21.88 -7.81
N TYR A 145 -5.87 22.93 -7.10
CA TYR A 145 -6.76 23.92 -6.52
C TYR A 145 -6.74 25.18 -7.37
N THR A 146 -7.75 25.37 -8.22
CA THR A 146 -7.71 26.41 -9.25
C THR A 146 -9.06 27.09 -9.48
N GLY A 147 -9.04 28.34 -9.94
CA GLY A 147 -10.23 29.04 -10.42
C GLY A 147 -10.68 28.64 -11.83
N ASN A 148 -9.88 27.84 -12.54
CA ASN A 148 -10.21 27.39 -13.90
C ASN A 148 -11.23 26.23 -13.86
N LYS A 149 -12.40 26.46 -14.49
CA LYS A 149 -13.54 25.53 -14.50
C LYS A 149 -13.39 24.34 -15.45
N ASN A 150 -12.38 24.35 -16.33
CA ASN A 150 -12.21 23.31 -17.33
C ASN A 150 -11.48 22.09 -16.75
N ARG A 151 -12.15 21.39 -15.83
CA ARG A 151 -11.63 20.19 -15.15
C ARG A 151 -11.05 19.17 -16.13
N ASP A 152 -11.81 18.83 -17.18
CA ASP A 152 -11.45 17.73 -18.06
C ASP A 152 -10.17 18.02 -18.85
N ASP A 153 -10.04 19.25 -19.37
CA ASP A 153 -8.85 19.72 -20.06
C ASP A 153 -7.61 19.69 -19.16
N ILE A 154 -7.72 20.15 -17.91
CA ILE A 154 -6.61 20.13 -16.95
C ILE A 154 -6.17 18.69 -16.67
N LEU A 155 -7.10 17.79 -16.36
CA LEU A 155 -6.77 16.39 -16.07
C LEU A 155 -6.18 15.69 -17.30
N ASP A 156 -6.68 15.98 -18.50
CA ASP A 156 -6.17 15.38 -19.74
C ASP A 156 -4.76 15.90 -20.07
N LYS A 157 -4.49 17.19 -19.86
CA LYS A 157 -3.14 17.77 -20.00
C LYS A 157 -2.14 17.15 -19.03
N ILE A 158 -2.52 17.02 -17.76
CA ILE A 158 -1.67 16.38 -16.74
C ILE A 158 -1.38 14.93 -17.13
N ALA A 159 -2.40 14.15 -17.48
CA ALA A 159 -2.23 12.76 -17.89
C ALA A 159 -1.32 12.64 -19.13
N HIS A 160 -1.50 13.51 -20.12
CA HIS A 160 -0.66 13.52 -21.32
C HIS A 160 0.81 13.83 -20.99
N ARG A 161 1.07 14.90 -20.23
CA ARG A 161 2.43 15.31 -19.84
C ARG A 161 3.15 14.26 -18.98
N ILE A 162 2.44 13.61 -18.05
CA ILE A 162 3.01 12.56 -17.21
C ILE A 162 3.29 11.30 -18.03
N ASN A 163 2.34 10.85 -18.85
CA ASN A 163 2.49 9.62 -19.64
C ASN A 163 3.48 9.76 -20.80
N ALA A 164 3.79 10.99 -21.23
CA ALA A 164 4.85 11.27 -22.19
C ALA A 164 6.26 11.27 -21.58
N ALA A 165 6.38 11.35 -20.26
CA ALA A 165 7.68 11.36 -19.57
C ALA A 165 8.27 9.95 -19.52
N SER A 166 9.44 9.78 -20.16
CA SER A 166 10.14 8.49 -20.22
C SER A 166 10.65 7.99 -18.86
N GLU A 167 10.83 8.92 -17.94
CA GLU A 167 11.37 8.74 -16.60
C GLU A 167 10.32 8.17 -15.64
N ILE A 168 9.03 8.30 -15.97
CA ILE A 168 7.92 7.83 -15.14
C ILE A 168 7.45 6.47 -15.67
N SER A 169 7.78 5.41 -14.93
CA SER A 169 7.40 4.04 -15.32
C SER A 169 5.90 3.72 -15.22
N GLU A 170 5.14 4.46 -14.41
CA GLU A 170 3.75 4.13 -14.07
C GLU A 170 2.78 5.00 -14.88
N THR A 171 1.91 4.37 -15.65
CA THR A 171 0.89 5.07 -16.44
C THR A 171 -0.19 5.66 -15.54
N VAL A 172 -0.52 6.93 -15.77
CA VAL A 172 -1.64 7.63 -15.12
C VAL A 172 -2.89 7.50 -15.98
N VAL A 173 -3.99 7.09 -15.37
CA VAL A 173 -5.29 6.86 -16.03
C VAL A 173 -6.33 7.80 -15.43
N LYS A 174 -7.14 8.42 -16.30
CA LYS A 174 -8.28 9.23 -15.91
C LYS A 174 -9.51 8.35 -15.67
N ASN A 175 -10.06 8.43 -14.46
CA ASN A 175 -11.29 7.77 -14.05
C ASN A 175 -12.27 8.83 -13.58
N GLU A 176 -13.26 9.16 -14.42
CA GLU A 176 -14.26 10.20 -14.15
C GLU A 176 -13.61 11.55 -13.79
N GLU A 177 -13.55 11.87 -12.50
CA GLU A 177 -13.11 13.16 -11.97
C GLU A 177 -11.71 13.12 -11.34
N VAL A 178 -11.01 11.97 -11.42
CA VAL A 178 -9.71 11.77 -10.79
C VAL A 178 -8.69 11.14 -11.75
N LEU A 179 -7.42 11.46 -11.55
CA LEU A 179 -6.32 10.70 -12.13
C LEU A 179 -5.77 9.74 -11.07
N SER A 180 -5.45 8.51 -11.47
CA SER A 180 -4.83 7.52 -10.58
C SER A 180 -3.81 6.64 -11.31
N ASN A 181 -2.96 5.96 -10.54
CA ASN A 181 -2.04 4.94 -11.06
C ASN A 181 -1.94 3.73 -10.11
N SER A 182 -1.23 2.70 -10.55
CA SER A 182 -0.95 1.47 -9.78
C SER A 182 -0.06 1.68 -8.56
N ALA A 183 0.72 2.78 -8.52
CA ALA A 183 1.63 3.10 -7.43
C ALA A 183 0.98 3.83 -6.25
N GLY A 184 -0.32 4.12 -6.31
CA GLY A 184 -1.06 4.75 -5.22
C GLY A 184 -1.19 6.28 -5.32
N LEU A 185 -1.03 6.85 -6.51
CA LEU A 185 -1.40 8.24 -6.79
C LEU A 185 -2.91 8.38 -6.89
N ARG A 186 -3.43 9.43 -6.26
CA ARG A 186 -4.71 10.03 -6.59
C ARG A 186 -4.53 11.52 -6.77
N LEU A 187 -4.91 12.01 -7.94
CA LEU A 187 -4.95 13.43 -8.23
C LEU A 187 -6.40 13.87 -8.46
N VAL A 188 -6.78 14.92 -7.74
CA VAL A 188 -8.13 15.49 -7.76
C VAL A 188 -8.08 16.94 -8.23
N TRP A 189 -9.14 17.40 -8.89
CA TRP A 189 -9.34 18.82 -9.22
C TRP A 189 -10.36 19.43 -8.25
N ILE A 190 -10.10 20.65 -7.78
CA ILE A 190 -10.92 21.39 -6.83
C ILE A 190 -11.06 22.84 -7.32
N GLU A 191 -12.31 23.28 -7.53
CA GLU A 191 -12.62 24.67 -7.91
C GLU A 191 -12.45 25.62 -6.71
N LYS A 192 -11.70 26.71 -6.88
CA LYS A 192 -11.64 27.84 -5.93
C LYS A 192 -13.02 28.50 -5.83
N SER A 193 -13.54 28.70 -4.61
CA SER A 193 -14.83 29.39 -4.42
C SER A 193 -14.82 30.87 -4.76
N MET A 194 -13.62 31.49 -4.86
CA MET A 194 -13.45 32.90 -5.21
C MET A 194 -14.25 33.86 -4.30
N GLY A 195 -14.49 33.47 -3.04
CA GLY A 195 -15.32 34.24 -2.10
C GLY A 195 -16.83 34.20 -2.40
N ASN A 196 -17.28 33.37 -3.33
CA ASN A 196 -18.69 33.19 -3.67
C ASN A 196 -19.21 31.85 -3.15
N GLU A 197 -19.74 31.85 -1.93
CA GLU A 197 -20.31 30.66 -1.27
C GLU A 197 -21.53 30.06 -2.00
N LYS A 198 -22.06 30.72 -3.04
CA LYS A 198 -23.18 30.24 -3.84
C LYS A 198 -22.76 29.39 -5.05
N LEU A 199 -21.46 29.27 -5.33
CA LEU A 199 -20.97 28.38 -6.38
C LEU A 199 -21.06 26.93 -5.89
N GLU A 200 -22.01 26.18 -6.44
CA GLU A 200 -22.22 24.78 -6.10
C GLU A 200 -20.98 23.95 -6.49
N GLY A 201 -20.35 23.31 -5.49
CA GLY A 201 -19.15 22.48 -5.69
C GLY A 201 -17.80 23.17 -5.49
N ALA A 202 -17.75 24.51 -5.44
CA ALA A 202 -16.52 25.26 -5.22
C ALA A 202 -16.14 25.31 -3.73
N VAL A 203 -14.83 25.32 -3.45
CA VAL A 203 -14.28 25.15 -2.10
C VAL A 203 -13.46 26.37 -1.71
N SER A 204 -13.75 26.94 -0.54
CA SER A 204 -12.93 28.02 0.02
C SER A 204 -11.68 27.47 0.70
N GLU A 205 -10.69 28.35 0.92
CA GLU A 205 -9.44 28.06 1.62
C GLU A 205 -9.68 27.51 3.03
N VAL A 206 -10.75 27.97 3.70
CA VAL A 206 -11.16 27.47 5.02
C VAL A 206 -11.72 26.04 4.93
N GLN A 207 -12.38 25.69 3.84
CA GLN A 207 -12.97 24.35 3.65
C GLN A 207 -11.97 23.34 3.03
N LEU A 208 -10.91 23.84 2.38
CA LEU A 208 -9.95 23.04 1.63
C LEU A 208 -9.30 21.93 2.47
N PRO A 209 -8.76 22.17 3.69
CA PRO A 209 -8.13 21.11 4.47
C PRO A 209 -9.04 19.91 4.75
N ASN A 210 -10.29 20.16 5.16
CA ASN A 210 -11.28 19.11 5.40
C ASN A 210 -11.66 18.36 4.11
N LYS A 211 -11.79 19.08 2.98
CA LYS A 211 -12.06 18.46 1.67
C LYS A 211 -10.91 17.54 1.26
N LEU A 212 -9.66 18.00 1.42
CA LEU A 212 -8.47 17.21 1.12
C LEU A 212 -8.34 15.97 2.00
N LEU A 213 -8.62 16.07 3.30
CA LEU A 213 -8.66 14.91 4.20
C LEU A 213 -9.71 13.87 3.76
N LYS A 214 -10.89 14.31 3.33
CA LYS A 214 -11.92 13.40 2.79
C LYS A 214 -11.44 12.72 1.50
N SER A 215 -10.85 13.48 0.57
CA SER A 215 -10.26 12.91 -0.65
C SER A 215 -9.11 11.95 -0.36
N PHE A 216 -8.31 12.22 0.68
CA PHE A 216 -7.26 11.32 1.15
C PHE A 216 -7.85 10.05 1.77
N ALA A 217 -8.92 10.17 2.55
CA ALA A 217 -9.60 9.00 3.15
C ALA A 217 -10.12 8.02 2.09
N GLU A 218 -10.51 8.53 0.94
CA GLU A 218 -10.97 7.70 -0.18
C GLU A 218 -9.82 6.94 -0.88
N LEU A 219 -8.54 7.29 -0.65
CA LEU A 219 -7.39 6.41 -1.02
C LEU A 219 -7.39 5.12 -0.20
N SER A 220 -7.98 5.14 1.00
CA SER A 220 -8.09 4.01 1.91
C SER A 220 -9.49 3.38 1.85
N SER A 221 -9.78 2.63 0.79
CA SER A 221 -11.10 1.98 0.59
C SER A 221 -11.25 0.61 1.26
N GLY A 222 -10.19 0.13 1.94
CA GLY A 222 -10.13 -1.18 2.57
C GLY A 222 -10.20 -1.13 4.10
N LEU A 223 -10.78 -2.16 4.70
CA LEU A 223 -10.74 -2.37 6.16
C LEU A 223 -9.29 -2.44 6.67
N LEU A 224 -8.46 -3.24 5.99
CA LEU A 224 -7.03 -3.37 6.32
C LEU A 224 -6.24 -2.10 5.99
N SER A 225 -6.66 -1.30 5.02
CA SER A 225 -6.07 0.00 4.73
C SER A 225 -6.29 0.96 5.90
N ASN A 226 -7.50 0.99 6.48
CA ASN A 226 -7.79 1.77 7.69
C ASN A 226 -6.97 1.29 8.89
N VAL A 227 -6.84 -0.03 9.08
CA VAL A 227 -5.96 -0.60 10.10
C VAL A 227 -4.51 -0.17 9.89
N ALA A 228 -4.01 -0.17 8.65
CA ALA A 228 -2.65 0.24 8.32
C ALA A 228 -2.41 1.71 8.63
N LEU A 229 -3.29 2.62 8.17
CA LEU A 229 -3.19 4.05 8.45
C LEU A 229 -3.21 4.34 9.95
N ALA A 230 -4.17 3.77 10.68
CA ALA A 230 -4.29 3.94 12.13
C ALA A 230 -3.08 3.34 12.89
N THR A 231 -2.53 2.22 12.41
CA THR A 231 -1.31 1.63 13.00
C THR A 231 -0.09 2.53 12.80
N ILE A 232 0.09 3.08 11.59
CA ILE A 232 1.22 3.97 11.31
C ILE A 232 1.08 5.28 12.09
N SER A 233 -0.14 5.83 12.21
CA SER A 233 -0.45 6.96 13.08
C SER A 233 -0.04 6.66 14.53
N ALA A 234 -0.44 5.52 15.09
CA ALA A 234 -0.04 5.11 16.44
C ALA A 234 1.47 4.95 16.61
N ILE A 235 2.20 4.52 15.56
CA ILE A 235 3.68 4.50 15.55
C ILE A 235 4.23 5.93 15.65
N ARG A 236 3.71 6.86 14.84
CA ARG A 236 4.13 8.28 14.86
C ARG A 236 3.92 8.88 16.25
N ASP A 237 2.73 8.72 16.83
CA ASP A 237 2.39 9.20 18.17
C ASP A 237 3.29 8.62 19.27
N SER A 238 3.69 7.36 19.13
CA SER A 238 4.52 6.66 20.12
C SER A 238 6.02 6.92 19.94
N THR A 239 6.46 7.50 18.83
CA THR A 239 7.89 7.55 18.45
C THR A 239 8.74 8.24 19.51
N HIS A 240 8.34 9.44 19.95
CA HIS A 240 9.08 10.17 20.98
C HIS A 240 9.05 9.49 22.36
N HIS A 241 7.98 8.77 22.68
CA HIS A 241 7.90 7.98 23.90
C HIS A 241 8.80 6.74 23.86
N VAL A 242 8.96 6.12 22.70
CA VAL A 242 9.93 5.02 22.52
C VAL A 242 11.34 5.56 22.65
N LEU A 243 11.66 6.69 21.98
CA LEU A 243 12.99 7.30 22.02
C LEU A 243 13.44 7.65 23.45
N SER A 244 12.53 8.09 24.32
CA SER A 244 12.89 8.43 25.71
C SER A 244 13.32 7.23 26.56
N LYS A 245 13.08 5.99 26.11
CA LYS A 245 13.51 4.76 26.80
C LYS A 245 14.91 4.30 26.42
N PHE A 246 15.47 4.81 25.32
CA PHE A 246 16.80 4.43 24.83
C PHE A 246 17.81 5.53 25.19
N SER A 247 18.13 5.62 26.49
CA SER A 247 19.19 6.50 27.00
C SER A 247 20.58 5.89 26.84
N SER A 248 21.62 6.71 27.03
CA SER A 248 23.02 6.28 27.07
C SER A 248 23.33 5.22 28.13
N ASP A 249 22.45 5.02 29.12
CA ASP A 249 22.64 4.00 30.16
C ASP A 249 22.54 2.57 29.59
N LEU A 250 21.90 2.40 28.43
CA LEU A 250 21.81 1.11 27.74
C LEU A 250 23.06 0.75 26.94
N ASP A 251 23.98 1.70 26.73
CA ASP A 251 25.20 1.49 25.95
C ASP A 251 26.09 0.43 26.60
N GLY A 252 26.30 0.52 27.91
CA GLY A 252 27.10 -0.46 28.67
C GLY A 252 26.59 -1.90 28.52
N PRO A 253 25.31 -2.18 28.85
CA PRO A 253 24.69 -3.48 28.60
C PRO A 253 24.76 -3.95 27.14
N PHE A 254 24.58 -3.04 26.18
CA PHE A 254 24.70 -3.37 24.76
C PHE A 254 26.13 -3.76 24.38
N PHE A 255 27.15 -3.03 24.84
CA PHE A 255 28.55 -3.35 24.62
C PHE A 255 28.92 -4.69 25.24
N HIS A 256 28.43 -4.96 26.45
CA HIS A 256 28.62 -6.24 27.11
C HIS A 256 28.02 -7.39 26.29
N HIS A 257 26.77 -7.23 25.81
CA HIS A 257 26.13 -8.22 24.95
C HIS A 257 26.96 -8.46 23.68
N ARG A 258 27.36 -7.39 22.97
CA ARG A 258 28.16 -7.49 21.74
C ARG A 258 29.51 -8.17 21.97
N ALA A 259 30.18 -7.89 23.09
CA ALA A 259 31.49 -8.48 23.42
C ALA A 259 31.43 -9.98 23.70
N LEU A 260 30.26 -10.50 24.08
CA LEU A 260 30.05 -11.93 24.36
C LEU A 260 29.54 -12.74 23.15
N LEU A 261 29.21 -12.08 22.04
CA LEU A 261 28.80 -12.77 20.82
C LEU A 261 30.03 -13.30 20.07
N GLU A 262 29.95 -14.55 19.63
CA GLU A 262 30.96 -15.14 18.74
C GLU A 262 31.10 -14.36 17.42
N ASN A 263 29.96 -13.88 16.88
CA ASN A 263 29.94 -12.96 15.77
C ASN A 263 29.36 -11.60 16.21
N SER A 264 30.24 -10.61 16.35
CA SER A 264 29.84 -9.30 16.85
C SER A 264 28.82 -8.57 15.96
N SER A 265 28.71 -8.93 14.67
CA SER A 265 27.73 -8.34 13.75
C SER A 265 26.28 -8.62 14.12
N ASP A 266 26.00 -9.76 14.77
CA ASP A 266 24.64 -10.18 15.14
C ASP A 266 24.00 -9.20 16.13
N SER A 267 24.81 -8.48 16.91
CA SER A 267 24.34 -7.42 17.80
C SER A 267 23.67 -6.25 17.07
N MET A 268 24.00 -6.03 15.79
CA MET A 268 23.44 -4.92 15.00
C MET A 268 21.95 -5.15 14.71
N ASP A 269 21.60 -6.36 14.26
CA ASP A 269 20.20 -6.76 14.05
C ASP A 269 19.44 -6.81 15.38
N TYR A 270 20.11 -7.26 16.45
CA TYR A 270 19.53 -7.27 17.78
C TYR A 270 19.14 -5.87 18.27
N ALA A 271 20.00 -4.86 18.09
CA ALA A 271 19.71 -3.48 18.47
C ALA A 271 18.42 -2.96 17.81
N VAL A 272 18.27 -3.16 16.50
CA VAL A 272 17.06 -2.78 15.76
C VAL A 272 15.84 -3.56 16.26
N SER A 273 16.00 -4.86 16.55
CA SER A 273 14.91 -5.71 17.00
C SER A 273 14.30 -5.27 18.34
N ILE A 274 15.11 -4.76 19.27
CA ILE A 274 14.64 -4.25 20.56
C ILE A 274 13.79 -3.00 20.36
N VAL A 275 14.24 -2.06 19.51
CA VAL A 275 13.46 -0.85 19.17
C VAL A 275 12.13 -1.22 18.54
N MET A 276 12.13 -2.14 17.57
CA MET A 276 10.90 -2.62 16.92
C MET A 276 9.95 -3.31 17.90
N SER A 277 10.48 -4.06 18.86
CA SER A 277 9.70 -4.69 19.93
C SER A 277 9.05 -3.64 20.85
N ALA A 278 9.81 -2.61 21.23
CA ALA A 278 9.30 -1.49 22.03
C ALA A 278 8.19 -0.72 21.29
N MET A 279 8.40 -0.38 20.02
CA MET A 279 7.38 0.24 19.17
C MET A 279 6.11 -0.62 19.09
N LYS A 280 6.25 -1.93 18.83
CA LYS A 280 5.11 -2.85 18.77
C LYS A 280 4.34 -2.90 20.09
N SER A 281 5.05 -2.87 21.22
CA SER A 281 4.43 -2.86 22.53
C SER A 281 3.59 -1.60 22.75
N GLU A 282 4.07 -0.43 22.37
CA GLU A 282 3.32 0.84 22.47
C GLU A 282 2.12 0.88 21.52
N VAL A 283 2.32 0.48 20.26
CA VAL A 283 1.24 0.41 19.26
C VAL A 283 0.12 -0.51 19.72
N ASN A 284 0.41 -1.66 20.33
CA ASN A 284 -0.64 -2.57 20.83
C ASN A 284 -1.55 -1.91 21.87
N LYS A 285 -1.08 -0.90 22.61
CA LYS A 285 -1.89 -0.17 23.61
C LYS A 285 -2.90 0.79 22.97
N SER A 286 -2.69 1.18 21.70
CA SER A 286 -3.58 2.08 20.96
C SER A 286 -4.89 1.41 20.51
N GLN A 287 -5.05 0.10 20.71
CA GLN A 287 -6.29 -0.65 20.43
C GLN A 287 -6.82 -0.50 18.99
N VAL A 288 -5.95 -0.26 18.00
CA VAL A 288 -6.32 -0.09 16.58
C VAL A 288 -7.22 -1.23 16.06
N ALA A 289 -6.91 -2.48 16.43
CA ALA A 289 -7.70 -3.64 16.02
C ALA A 289 -9.14 -3.61 16.57
N GLU A 290 -9.33 -3.13 17.80
CA GLU A 290 -10.64 -3.02 18.46
C GLU A 290 -11.50 -1.91 17.85
N LYS A 291 -10.89 -0.95 17.14
CA LYS A 291 -11.61 0.12 16.44
C LYS A 291 -11.94 -0.22 14.98
N TYR A 292 -10.99 -0.82 14.26
CA TYR A 292 -11.07 -0.94 12.79
C TYR A 292 -11.15 -2.37 12.27
N ALA A 293 -11.02 -3.41 13.11
CA ALA A 293 -11.06 -4.82 12.68
C ALA A 293 -12.13 -5.66 13.38
N THR A 294 -13.10 -5.02 14.04
CA THR A 294 -14.23 -5.69 14.70
C THR A 294 -15.29 -6.14 13.72
N LEU A 295 -16.19 -7.01 14.19
CA LEU A 295 -17.35 -7.44 13.40
C LEU A 295 -18.21 -6.25 12.94
N ASP A 296 -18.35 -5.22 13.77
CA ASP A 296 -19.08 -4.01 13.40
C ASP A 296 -18.38 -3.21 12.28
N ALA A 297 -17.03 -3.15 12.29
CA ALA A 297 -16.28 -2.51 11.22
C ALA A 297 -16.39 -3.30 9.91
N ILE A 298 -16.37 -4.64 9.99
CA ILE A 298 -16.64 -5.53 8.85
C ILE A 298 -18.06 -5.29 8.32
N LYS A 299 -19.07 -5.26 9.19
CA LYS A 299 -20.46 -4.96 8.81
C LYS A 299 -20.57 -3.65 8.06
N ARG A 300 -20.02 -2.55 8.59
CA ARG A 300 -20.02 -1.25 7.92
C ARG A 300 -19.35 -1.31 6.55
N ARG A 301 -18.21 -2.02 6.42
CA ARG A 301 -17.52 -2.20 5.13
C ARG A 301 -18.38 -2.95 4.11
N LEU A 302 -19.05 -4.01 4.54
CA LEU A 302 -19.91 -4.83 3.68
C LEU A 302 -21.16 -4.07 3.26
N GLU A 303 -21.78 -3.29 4.17
CA GLU A 303 -22.90 -2.40 3.84
C GLU A 303 -22.48 -1.34 2.80
N ALA A 304 -21.30 -0.74 2.95
CA ALA A 304 -20.77 0.24 2.01
C ALA A 304 -20.37 -0.35 0.65
N ALA A 305 -20.11 -1.66 0.56
CA ALA A 305 -19.84 -2.34 -0.71
C ALA A 305 -21.09 -2.45 -1.61
N GLY A 306 -22.29 -2.21 -1.05
CA GLY A 306 -23.57 -2.45 -1.72
C GLY A 306 -24.08 -3.88 -1.53
N THR A 307 -25.40 -4.04 -1.51
CA THR A 307 -26.11 -5.26 -1.08
C THR A 307 -26.43 -6.27 -2.18
N HIS A 308 -25.95 -6.10 -3.42
CA HIS A 308 -26.49 -6.84 -4.57
C HIS A 308 -25.72 -8.11 -4.93
N ASN A 309 -25.50 -8.96 -3.92
CA ASN A 309 -25.22 -10.41 -4.00
C ASN A 309 -23.85 -10.82 -3.45
N PHE A 310 -23.83 -11.24 -2.18
CA PHE A 310 -22.76 -12.07 -1.63
C PHE A 310 -22.84 -13.47 -2.29
N VAL A 311 -22.22 -13.61 -3.47
CA VAL A 311 -22.28 -14.84 -4.26
C VAL A 311 -21.03 -15.68 -4.05
N LEU A 312 -21.19 -16.83 -3.43
CA LEU A 312 -20.18 -17.88 -3.49
C LEU A 312 -20.25 -18.56 -4.85
N ARG A 313 -19.16 -18.49 -5.61
CA ARG A 313 -18.99 -19.14 -6.91
C ARG A 313 -18.05 -20.33 -6.74
N TYR A 314 -18.54 -21.54 -6.96
CA TYR A 314 -17.78 -22.77 -6.69
C TYR A 314 -18.01 -23.82 -7.77
N MET A 315 -17.08 -24.77 -7.91
CA MET A 315 -17.21 -25.84 -8.91
C MET A 315 -17.91 -27.06 -8.35
N LYS A 316 -18.86 -27.61 -9.11
CA LYS A 316 -19.48 -28.91 -8.84
C LYS A 316 -19.60 -29.68 -10.15
N ASN A 317 -18.95 -30.84 -10.22
CA ASN A 317 -18.92 -31.70 -11.42
C ASN A 317 -18.45 -30.95 -12.70
N GLY A 318 -17.43 -30.10 -12.57
CA GLY A 318 -16.91 -29.33 -13.71
C GLY A 318 -17.76 -28.12 -14.14
N VAL A 319 -18.88 -27.86 -13.45
CA VAL A 319 -19.76 -26.72 -13.73
C VAL A 319 -19.71 -25.73 -12.57
N GLU A 320 -19.57 -24.44 -12.88
CA GLU A 320 -19.66 -23.39 -11.87
C GLU A 320 -21.10 -23.28 -11.36
N LYS A 321 -21.24 -23.21 -10.05
CA LYS A 321 -22.49 -23.02 -9.32
C LYS A 321 -22.37 -21.78 -8.44
N GLN A 322 -23.51 -21.16 -8.20
CA GLN A 322 -23.63 -19.97 -7.39
C GLN A 322 -24.47 -20.27 -6.16
N PHE A 323 -24.09 -19.67 -5.03
CA PHE A 323 -24.85 -19.70 -3.80
C PHE A 323 -24.89 -18.30 -3.19
N HIS A 324 -26.10 -17.78 -2.98
CA HIS A 324 -26.33 -16.41 -2.55
C HIS A 324 -26.51 -16.34 -1.03
N PHE A 325 -25.74 -15.46 -0.38
CA PHE A 325 -25.89 -15.15 1.04
C PHE A 325 -26.57 -13.79 1.25
N SER A 326 -27.30 -13.65 2.35
CA SER A 326 -27.64 -12.34 2.91
C SER A 326 -26.46 -11.76 3.69
N LEU A 327 -26.51 -10.46 4.01
CA LEU A 327 -25.50 -9.82 4.85
C LEU A 327 -25.40 -10.47 6.24
N ASP A 328 -26.54 -10.73 6.88
CA ASP A 328 -26.59 -11.35 8.20
C ASP A 328 -26.03 -12.78 8.19
N GLU A 329 -26.27 -13.52 7.10
CA GLU A 329 -25.71 -14.86 6.89
C GLU A 329 -24.17 -14.80 6.83
N ILE A 330 -23.59 -13.84 6.09
CA ILE A 330 -22.13 -13.64 6.01
C ILE A 330 -21.54 -13.21 7.35
N LEU A 331 -22.16 -12.25 8.04
CA LEU A 331 -21.68 -11.78 9.34
C LEU A 331 -21.67 -12.91 10.38
N THR A 332 -22.73 -13.73 10.40
CA THR A 332 -22.82 -14.90 11.27
C THR A 332 -21.72 -15.91 10.96
N ILE A 333 -21.41 -16.14 9.68
CA ILE A 333 -20.34 -17.05 9.26
C ILE A 333 -18.96 -16.54 9.70
N ILE A 334 -18.71 -15.23 9.56
CA ILE A 334 -17.44 -14.61 9.96
C ILE A 334 -17.22 -14.73 11.47
N GLU A 335 -18.29 -14.60 12.26
CA GLU A 335 -18.22 -14.70 13.73
C GLU A 335 -18.18 -16.14 14.24
N SER A 336 -19.09 -16.99 13.76
CA SER A 336 -19.34 -18.32 14.35
C SER A 336 -18.41 -19.44 13.84
N LYS A 337 -17.55 -19.12 12.85
CA LYS A 337 -16.63 -20.05 12.16
C LYS A 337 -17.41 -21.16 11.41
N GLU A 338 -16.73 -21.77 10.45
CA GLU A 338 -17.30 -22.69 9.46
C GLU A 338 -18.20 -23.83 9.98
N ASN A 339 -17.97 -24.32 11.21
CA ASN A 339 -18.66 -25.49 11.74
C ASN A 339 -20.11 -25.23 12.22
N ASN A 340 -20.52 -23.97 12.33
CA ASN A 340 -21.83 -23.60 12.87
C ASN A 340 -22.66 -22.82 11.85
N TRP A 341 -22.95 -23.41 10.68
CA TRP A 341 -24.02 -22.88 9.84
C TRP A 341 -25.31 -22.87 10.68
N PRO A 342 -25.92 -21.71 10.96
CA PRO A 342 -27.19 -21.66 11.66
C PRO A 342 -28.19 -22.56 10.94
N LYS A 343 -28.98 -23.32 11.71
CA LYS A 343 -29.99 -24.23 11.16
C LYS A 343 -30.96 -23.50 10.22
N GLU A 344 -31.17 -22.21 10.46
CA GLU A 344 -31.94 -21.29 9.62
C GLU A 344 -31.33 -21.11 8.22
N ILE A 345 -30.01 -20.91 8.09
CA ILE A 345 -29.30 -20.85 6.80
C ILE A 345 -29.40 -22.20 6.09
N LEU A 346 -29.25 -23.30 6.83
CA LEU A 346 -29.38 -24.65 6.28
C LEU A 346 -30.79 -24.95 5.77
N ASN A 347 -31.81 -24.45 6.45
CA ASN A 347 -33.21 -24.62 6.06
C ASN A 347 -33.60 -23.69 4.90
N SER A 348 -33.14 -22.43 4.91
CA SER A 348 -33.34 -21.49 3.79
C SER A 348 -32.61 -21.95 2.53
N ALA A 349 -31.44 -22.59 2.67
CA ALA A 349 -30.72 -23.22 1.56
C ALA A 349 -31.49 -24.41 0.97
N LYS A 350 -32.13 -25.25 1.78
CA LYS A 350 -32.94 -26.39 1.30
C LYS A 350 -34.12 -25.94 0.44
N ILE A 351 -34.82 -24.88 0.85
CA ILE A 351 -35.93 -24.28 0.09
C ILE A 351 -35.44 -23.71 -1.26
N ARG A 352 -34.22 -23.15 -1.29
CA ARG A 352 -33.59 -22.63 -2.53
C ARG A 352 -33.14 -23.73 -3.50
N ILE A 353 -32.92 -24.96 -3.03
CA ILE A 353 -32.52 -26.13 -3.85
C ILE A 353 -33.71 -26.67 -4.66
N GLU A 354 -34.94 -26.62 -4.13
CA GLU A 354 -36.15 -27.09 -4.82
C GLU A 354 -36.44 -26.31 -6.12
N ASN A 355 -35.93 -25.08 -6.24
CA ASN A 355 -36.07 -24.20 -7.42
C ASN A 355 -34.87 -24.25 -8.40
N ASN A 356 -34.04 -25.29 -8.32
CA ASN A 356 -33.00 -25.65 -9.30
C ASN A 356 -31.85 -24.65 -9.56
N SER A 357 -31.63 -23.64 -8.70
CA SER A 357 -30.58 -22.61 -8.94
C SER A 357 -29.58 -22.33 -7.82
N ASN A 358 -29.63 -22.98 -6.65
CA ASN A 358 -28.65 -22.76 -5.56
C ASN A 358 -28.37 -24.04 -4.76
N ALA A 359 -27.61 -24.98 -5.33
CA ALA A 359 -27.16 -26.15 -4.57
C ALA A 359 -26.30 -25.71 -3.37
N LYS A 360 -26.47 -26.34 -2.20
CA LYS A 360 -25.58 -26.08 -1.06
C LYS A 360 -24.14 -26.47 -1.44
N PRO A 361 -23.12 -25.63 -1.18
CA PRO A 361 -21.73 -26.01 -1.36
C PRO A 361 -21.33 -27.13 -0.39
N SER A 362 -20.43 -28.01 -0.83
CA SER A 362 -19.76 -28.93 0.10
C SER A 362 -18.86 -28.15 1.06
N GLN A 363 -18.49 -28.75 2.18
CA GLN A 363 -17.55 -28.13 3.12
C GLN A 363 -16.21 -27.77 2.45
N ALA A 364 -15.70 -28.67 1.60
CA ALA A 364 -14.46 -28.44 0.86
C ALA A 364 -14.57 -27.24 -0.10
N ASN A 365 -15.66 -27.18 -0.89
CA ASN A 365 -15.89 -26.08 -1.83
C ASN A 365 -16.08 -24.74 -1.11
N PHE A 366 -16.72 -24.77 0.06
CA PHE A 366 -16.86 -23.58 0.87
C PHE A 366 -15.48 -23.06 1.32
N LYS A 367 -14.63 -23.93 1.88
CA LYS A 367 -13.26 -23.54 2.29
C LYS A 367 -12.43 -23.00 1.14
N SER A 368 -12.48 -23.62 -0.03
CA SER A 368 -11.66 -23.22 -1.18
C SER A 368 -12.13 -21.93 -1.84
N ASP A 369 -13.44 -21.71 -1.91
CA ASP A 369 -14.01 -20.66 -2.75
C ASP A 369 -14.68 -19.53 -1.94
N PHE A 370 -14.63 -19.52 -0.60
CA PHE A 370 -15.34 -18.50 0.21
C PHE A 370 -15.01 -17.06 -0.18
N THR A 371 -13.79 -16.77 -0.60
CA THR A 371 -13.40 -15.41 -1.01
C THR A 371 -14.09 -14.91 -2.26
N THR A 372 -14.67 -15.81 -3.06
CA THR A 372 -15.46 -15.44 -4.24
C THR A 372 -16.72 -14.65 -3.87
N VAL A 373 -17.17 -14.74 -2.62
CA VAL A 373 -18.24 -13.92 -2.04
C VAL A 373 -17.90 -12.41 -2.12
N PHE A 374 -16.62 -12.07 -2.04
CA PHE A 374 -16.13 -10.69 -1.99
C PHE A 374 -15.45 -10.26 -3.29
N ALA A 375 -15.62 -11.01 -4.38
CA ALA A 375 -15.01 -10.76 -5.68
C ALA A 375 -16.03 -10.92 -6.82
N SER A 376 -15.71 -10.36 -7.99
CA SER A 376 -16.56 -10.46 -9.17
C SER A 376 -16.43 -11.81 -9.87
N SER A 377 -15.28 -12.47 -9.73
CA SER A 377 -14.98 -13.76 -10.35
C SER A 377 -14.11 -14.65 -9.47
N ARG A 378 -14.02 -15.95 -9.82
CA ARG A 378 -13.13 -16.90 -9.14
C ARG A 378 -11.65 -16.58 -9.34
N ASP A 379 -11.29 -16.08 -10.52
CA ASP A 379 -9.92 -15.70 -10.84
C ASP A 379 -9.47 -14.48 -10.00
N GLU A 380 -10.30 -13.44 -9.95
CA GLU A 380 -10.06 -12.26 -9.10
C GLU A 380 -9.92 -12.64 -7.62
N ALA A 381 -10.81 -13.52 -7.12
CA ALA A 381 -10.75 -14.02 -5.75
C ALA A 381 -9.44 -14.77 -5.46
N ASN A 382 -8.98 -15.62 -6.39
CA ASN A 382 -7.73 -16.35 -6.27
C ASN A 382 -6.53 -15.39 -6.27
N GLN A 383 -6.49 -14.42 -7.20
CA GLN A 383 -5.41 -13.43 -7.24
C GLN A 383 -5.35 -12.60 -5.96
N ALA A 384 -6.50 -12.14 -5.44
CA ALA A 384 -6.58 -11.40 -4.19
C ALA A 384 -6.11 -12.25 -2.99
N MET A 385 -6.51 -13.52 -2.94
CA MET A 385 -6.06 -14.46 -1.90
C MET A 385 -4.55 -14.69 -1.96
N MET A 386 -3.98 -14.85 -3.16
CA MET A 386 -2.54 -15.03 -3.37
C MET A 386 -1.76 -13.80 -2.89
N ARG A 387 -2.21 -12.59 -3.25
CA ARG A 387 -1.63 -11.33 -2.77
C ARG A 387 -1.68 -11.23 -1.25
N PHE A 388 -2.84 -11.53 -0.65
CA PHE A 388 -3.00 -11.49 0.81
C PHE A 388 -2.11 -12.53 1.51
N SER A 389 -2.03 -13.74 0.97
CA SER A 389 -1.16 -14.81 1.46
C SER A 389 0.31 -14.40 1.40
N PHE A 390 0.76 -13.80 0.29
CA PHE A 390 2.10 -13.26 0.14
C PHE A 390 2.43 -12.22 1.22
N LEU A 391 1.56 -11.21 1.43
CA LEU A 391 1.75 -10.20 2.50
C LEU A 391 1.82 -10.82 3.90
N SER A 392 1.06 -11.90 4.13
CA SER A 392 1.04 -12.58 5.42
C SER A 392 2.30 -13.43 5.67
N THR A 393 2.93 -13.97 4.62
CA THR A 393 4.00 -14.97 4.71
C THR A 393 5.39 -14.46 4.36
N SER A 394 5.50 -13.39 3.57
CA SER A 394 6.77 -12.86 3.08
C SER A 394 7.27 -11.67 3.90
N ASN A 395 8.58 -11.58 4.06
CA ASN A 395 9.28 -10.49 4.76
C ASN A 395 9.83 -9.46 3.77
N SER A 396 10.49 -9.95 2.71
CA SER A 396 11.00 -9.14 1.60
C SER A 396 10.83 -9.92 0.29
N SER A 397 10.88 -9.22 -0.84
CA SER A 397 10.74 -9.84 -2.17
C SER A 397 11.40 -9.04 -3.26
N GLU A 398 11.50 -9.63 -4.45
CA GLU A 398 11.96 -8.96 -5.67
C GLU A 398 11.12 -7.75 -6.09
N LEU A 399 9.91 -7.59 -5.52
CA LEU A 399 9.08 -6.39 -5.75
C LEU A 399 9.56 -5.16 -4.99
N SER A 400 10.38 -5.35 -3.94
CA SER A 400 10.83 -4.26 -3.07
C SER A 400 11.95 -3.47 -3.74
N LYS A 401 11.66 -2.25 -4.21
CA LYS A 401 12.71 -1.35 -4.72
C LYS A 401 13.67 -0.90 -3.62
N VAL A 402 13.22 -0.82 -2.36
CA VAL A 402 14.08 -0.53 -1.19
C VAL A 402 15.23 -1.54 -1.09
N SER A 403 14.99 -2.79 -1.48
CA SER A 403 16.00 -3.85 -1.48
C SER A 403 17.10 -3.65 -2.53
N ARG A 404 16.94 -2.71 -3.48
CA ARG A 404 17.99 -2.33 -4.43
C ARG A 404 19.12 -1.55 -3.76
N ASN A 405 18.79 -0.72 -2.76
CA ASN A 405 19.75 0.08 -2.00
C ASN A 405 20.30 -0.67 -0.80
N ALA A 406 19.50 -1.57 -0.21
CA ALA A 406 19.91 -2.45 0.89
C ALA A 406 19.74 -3.91 0.48
N GLN A 407 20.83 -4.52 0.03
CA GLN A 407 20.83 -5.89 -0.50
C GLN A 407 20.36 -6.89 0.57
N PRO A 408 19.30 -7.68 0.29
CA PRO A 408 18.88 -8.71 1.22
C PRO A 408 19.94 -9.81 1.28
N LYS A 409 19.94 -10.57 2.37
CA LYS A 409 20.85 -11.71 2.54
C LYS A 409 20.11 -13.02 2.33
N LEU A 410 20.82 -14.00 1.79
CA LEU A 410 20.37 -15.38 1.73
C LEU A 410 20.35 -15.98 3.15
N GLY A 411 19.29 -16.70 3.48
CA GLY A 411 19.16 -17.34 4.79
C GLY A 411 17.91 -18.19 4.90
N LEU A 412 17.52 -18.51 6.14
CA LEU A 412 16.34 -19.34 6.40
C LEU A 412 15.09 -18.73 5.74
N GLY A 413 14.45 -19.49 4.86
CA GLY A 413 13.25 -19.06 4.16
C GLY A 413 13.48 -18.28 2.87
N SER A 414 14.72 -18.17 2.37
CA SER A 414 14.95 -17.63 1.04
C SER A 414 14.41 -18.57 -0.05
N VAL A 415 13.63 -18.03 -0.98
CA VAL A 415 13.09 -18.73 -2.14
C VAL A 415 13.86 -18.33 -3.39
N LEU A 416 14.47 -19.32 -4.05
CA LEU A 416 15.23 -19.16 -5.28
C LEU A 416 14.53 -19.85 -6.45
N TYR A 417 14.82 -19.38 -7.65
CA TYR A 417 14.37 -19.99 -8.90
C TYR A 417 15.52 -20.09 -9.91
N SER A 418 15.58 -21.20 -10.64
CA SER A 418 16.39 -21.36 -11.83
C SER A 418 15.66 -22.27 -12.83
N GLU A 419 15.95 -22.12 -14.12
CA GLU A 419 15.38 -22.99 -15.17
C GLU A 419 15.80 -24.46 -14.98
N LYS A 420 16.99 -24.71 -14.44
CA LYS A 420 17.52 -26.08 -14.24
C LYS A 420 16.93 -26.77 -13.01
N SER A 421 16.85 -26.07 -11.88
CA SER A 421 16.47 -26.67 -10.59
C SER A 421 15.04 -26.35 -10.16
N GLY A 422 14.33 -25.51 -10.92
CA GLY A 422 13.01 -25.02 -10.54
C GLY A 422 13.05 -24.13 -9.30
N TYR A 423 12.00 -24.23 -8.48
CA TYR A 423 11.87 -23.45 -7.25
C TYR A 423 12.53 -24.17 -6.06
N LEU A 424 13.31 -23.43 -5.28
CA LEU A 424 14.06 -23.95 -4.14
C LEU A 424 13.78 -23.10 -2.89
N LEU A 425 13.71 -23.74 -1.72
CA LEU A 425 13.57 -23.10 -0.43
C LEU A 425 14.77 -23.39 0.46
N CYS A 426 15.45 -22.35 0.93
CA CYS A 426 16.54 -22.47 1.89
C CYS A 426 15.98 -22.82 3.28
N LEU A 427 16.49 -23.89 3.89
CA LEU A 427 16.16 -24.32 5.25
C LEU A 427 17.32 -24.15 6.24
N GLN A 428 18.44 -23.57 5.80
CA GLN A 428 19.60 -23.31 6.66
C GLN A 428 19.30 -22.18 7.65
N ALA A 429 19.61 -22.40 8.93
CA ALA A 429 19.46 -21.37 9.94
C ALA A 429 20.42 -20.19 9.67
N SER A 430 19.96 -18.97 9.94
CA SER A 430 20.75 -17.76 9.68
C SER A 430 22.05 -17.68 10.50
N CYS A 431 22.07 -18.29 11.69
CA CYS A 431 23.28 -18.40 12.50
C CYS A 431 24.34 -19.30 11.84
N ASP A 432 23.93 -20.38 11.17
CA ASP A 432 24.83 -21.31 10.48
C ASP A 432 25.24 -20.77 9.09
N ALA A 433 24.37 -19.95 8.48
CA ALA A 433 24.61 -19.28 7.21
C ALA A 433 25.78 -18.28 7.26
N ALA A 434 26.06 -17.65 8.40
CA ALA A 434 27.22 -16.76 8.57
C ALA A 434 28.50 -17.49 9.02
N ARG A 435 28.37 -18.76 9.40
CA ARG A 435 29.44 -19.56 10.06
C ARG A 435 30.00 -20.68 9.18
N GLY A 436 29.34 -21.01 8.07
CA GLY A 436 29.72 -22.13 7.20
C GLY A 436 30.63 -21.77 6.01
N ASP A 437 31.14 -22.79 5.33
CA ASP A 437 31.98 -22.68 4.12
C ASP A 437 31.22 -22.19 2.85
N GLY A 438 30.09 -21.48 3.02
CA GLY A 438 29.24 -21.07 1.91
C GLY A 438 28.22 -22.11 1.44
N LEU A 439 28.11 -23.25 2.13
CA LEU A 439 27.16 -24.31 1.80
C LEU A 439 25.80 -24.04 2.42
N PHE A 440 24.76 -24.01 1.57
CA PHE A 440 23.37 -23.80 1.97
C PHE A 440 22.49 -24.98 1.59
N PHE A 441 21.66 -25.44 2.53
CA PHE A 441 20.71 -26.53 2.32
C PHE A 441 19.35 -26.04 1.79
N PHE A 442 18.94 -26.59 0.65
CA PHE A 442 17.69 -26.28 -0.05
C PHE A 442 16.81 -27.52 -0.23
N VAL A 443 15.50 -27.28 -0.22
CA VAL A 443 14.49 -28.26 -0.65
C VAL A 443 13.73 -27.76 -1.87
N PRO A 444 13.36 -28.63 -2.82
CA PRO A 444 12.58 -28.23 -3.98
C PRO A 444 11.14 -27.92 -3.60
N LEU A 445 10.55 -26.98 -4.34
CA LEU A 445 9.15 -26.59 -4.26
C LEU A 445 8.45 -26.90 -5.59
N GLU A 446 7.19 -27.33 -5.50
CA GLU A 446 6.34 -27.60 -6.66
C GLU A 446 5.23 -26.54 -6.76
N ILE A 447 4.80 -26.22 -7.97
CA ILE A 447 3.68 -25.29 -8.19
C ILE A 447 2.40 -25.96 -7.70
N ALA A 448 1.71 -25.33 -6.76
CA ALA A 448 0.47 -25.81 -6.18
C ALA A 448 -0.71 -25.01 -6.74
N GLN A 449 -1.63 -25.71 -7.42
CA GLN A 449 -2.88 -25.11 -7.89
C GLN A 449 -3.90 -24.90 -6.75
N SER A 450 -3.82 -25.69 -5.69
CA SER A 450 -4.71 -25.60 -4.53
C SER A 450 -3.91 -25.66 -3.22
N SER A 451 -4.26 -24.80 -2.26
CA SER A 451 -3.66 -24.75 -0.91
C SER A 451 -2.12 -24.64 -0.88
N PRO A 452 -1.51 -23.58 -1.44
CA PRO A 452 -0.06 -23.41 -1.42
C PRO A 452 0.50 -23.25 0.01
N HIS A 453 1.69 -23.80 0.25
CA HIS A 453 2.45 -23.61 1.48
C HIS A 453 3.20 -22.27 1.51
N VAL A 454 3.50 -21.71 0.35
CA VAL A 454 4.22 -20.44 0.19
C VAL A 454 3.67 -19.74 -1.04
N VAL A 455 3.58 -18.41 -1.01
CA VAL A 455 3.29 -17.63 -2.21
C VAL A 455 4.43 -16.65 -2.42
N VAL A 456 4.96 -16.60 -3.64
CA VAL A 456 6.03 -15.68 -4.03
C VAL A 456 5.67 -14.94 -5.32
N PRO A 457 6.14 -13.70 -5.50
CA PRO A 457 6.09 -13.04 -6.79
C PRO A 457 7.10 -13.70 -7.74
N HIS A 458 6.76 -13.68 -9.02
CA HIS A 458 7.64 -14.02 -10.12
C HIS A 458 7.29 -13.05 -11.26
N LEU A 459 8.13 -12.03 -11.48
CA LEU A 459 7.86 -11.05 -12.55
C LEU A 459 7.81 -11.73 -13.92
N ASN A 460 6.79 -11.39 -14.70
CA ASN A 460 6.64 -11.83 -16.09
C ASN A 460 7.59 -11.05 -17.03
N SER A 461 7.57 -11.36 -18.33
CA SER A 461 8.41 -10.68 -19.34
C SER A 461 8.12 -9.19 -19.51
N LYS A 462 7.00 -8.69 -18.98
CA LYS A 462 6.63 -7.27 -18.96
C LYS A 462 6.99 -6.58 -17.63
N GLY A 463 7.61 -7.30 -16.69
CA GLY A 463 7.95 -6.78 -15.37
C GLY A 463 6.76 -6.73 -14.39
N GLU A 464 5.61 -7.31 -14.73
CA GLU A 464 4.44 -7.33 -13.87
C GLU A 464 4.51 -8.52 -12.89
N PRO A 465 4.10 -8.34 -11.63
CA PRO A 465 4.14 -9.40 -10.63
C PRO A 465 3.08 -10.48 -10.90
N ASN A 466 3.53 -11.69 -11.19
CA ASN A 466 2.69 -12.89 -11.13
C ASN A 466 2.91 -13.62 -9.80
N TYR A 467 1.84 -13.86 -9.04
CA TYR A 467 1.95 -14.55 -7.74
C TYR A 467 1.80 -16.06 -7.91
N ILE A 468 2.85 -16.80 -7.57
CA ILE A 468 2.92 -18.25 -7.75
C ILE A 468 2.76 -18.95 -6.41
N GLY A 469 1.85 -19.93 -6.38
CA GLY A 469 1.62 -20.79 -5.22
C GLY A 469 2.59 -21.96 -5.25
N LEU A 470 3.36 -22.13 -4.19
CA LEU A 470 4.37 -23.16 -4.05
C LEU A 470 4.06 -24.06 -2.87
N ALA A 471 4.26 -25.36 -3.05
CA ALA A 471 4.14 -26.37 -2.01
C ALA A 471 5.44 -27.15 -1.85
N VAL A 472 5.79 -27.45 -0.60
CA VAL A 472 6.78 -28.48 -0.26
C VAL A 472 6.16 -29.86 -0.54
N PRO A 473 6.69 -30.64 -1.50
CA PRO A 473 6.16 -31.97 -1.79
C PRO A 473 6.52 -32.96 -0.68
N SER A 474 5.74 -34.04 -0.57
CA SER A 474 6.07 -35.18 0.28
C SER A 474 7.43 -35.76 -0.12
N ASN A 475 8.26 -36.10 0.86
CA ASN A 475 9.61 -36.62 0.64
C ASN A 475 10.55 -35.64 -0.11
N CYS A 476 10.29 -34.32 -0.03
CA CYS A 476 11.15 -33.28 -0.62
C CYS A 476 12.63 -33.42 -0.23
N TYR A 477 12.91 -33.95 0.96
CA TYR A 477 14.28 -34.21 1.45
C TYR A 477 15.07 -35.16 0.55
N THR A 478 14.42 -36.07 -0.18
CA THR A 478 15.08 -37.00 -1.13
C THR A 478 15.66 -36.30 -2.35
N LYS A 479 15.17 -35.09 -2.65
CA LYS A 479 15.61 -34.24 -3.75
C LYS A 479 16.23 -32.94 -3.23
N SER A 480 16.63 -32.92 -1.97
CA SER A 480 17.29 -31.75 -1.38
C SER A 480 18.65 -31.50 -2.05
N LEU A 481 19.05 -30.24 -2.06
CA LEU A 481 20.27 -29.78 -2.72
C LEU A 481 21.10 -29.01 -1.70
N THR A 482 22.40 -29.25 -1.69
CA THR A 482 23.36 -28.35 -1.04
C THR A 482 24.00 -27.52 -2.13
N ILE A 483 23.88 -26.20 -2.05
CA ILE A 483 24.46 -25.27 -3.02
C ILE A 483 25.60 -24.52 -2.33
N ASN A 484 26.77 -24.48 -2.98
CA ASN A 484 27.92 -23.74 -2.50
C ASN A 484 27.97 -22.34 -3.12
N PHE A 485 27.88 -21.31 -2.28
CA PHE A 485 28.03 -19.90 -2.65
C PHE A 485 29.43 -19.33 -2.36
N GLY A 486 30.38 -20.22 -2.03
CA GLY A 486 31.76 -19.86 -1.79
C GLY A 486 32.01 -19.19 -0.46
N LYS A 487 33.26 -18.77 -0.26
CA LYS A 487 33.70 -18.19 1.00
C LYS A 487 32.93 -16.90 1.29
N ILE A 488 32.16 -16.91 2.36
CA ILE A 488 31.39 -15.76 2.81
C ILE A 488 32.35 -14.76 3.44
N ASP A 489 32.28 -13.52 2.97
CA ASP A 489 33.01 -12.42 3.58
C ASP A 489 32.43 -12.15 4.99
N PRO A 490 33.25 -12.24 6.05
CA PRO A 490 32.81 -11.97 7.42
C PRO A 490 32.20 -10.58 7.59
N ASP A 491 32.68 -9.58 6.83
CA ASP A 491 32.17 -8.20 6.92
C ASP A 491 30.75 -8.08 6.36
N ASN A 492 30.37 -8.96 5.42
CA ASN A 492 29.02 -9.01 4.89
C ASN A 492 28.05 -9.80 5.79
N GLY A 493 28.55 -10.62 6.71
CA GLY A 493 27.74 -11.41 7.64
C GLY A 493 26.70 -12.33 6.97
N GLY A 494 26.97 -12.80 5.75
CA GLY A 494 26.09 -13.66 4.96
C GLY A 494 26.27 -13.48 3.45
N VAL A 495 25.59 -14.30 2.64
CA VAL A 495 25.63 -14.18 1.16
C VAL A 495 24.67 -13.08 0.71
N PRO A 496 25.17 -11.98 0.10
CA PRO A 496 24.31 -10.89 -0.36
C PRO A 496 23.60 -11.27 -1.67
N ILE A 497 22.35 -10.84 -1.79
CA ILE A 497 21.55 -10.95 -3.00
C ILE A 497 21.73 -9.66 -3.81
N LYS A 498 22.30 -9.78 -5.01
CA LYS A 498 22.63 -8.64 -5.87
C LYS A 498 21.46 -8.30 -6.78
N PHE A 499 21.34 -7.03 -7.14
CA PHE A 499 20.39 -6.56 -8.14
C PHE A 499 21.09 -6.41 -9.50
N ASP A 500 20.54 -7.05 -10.52
CA ASP A 500 20.94 -6.88 -11.92
C ASP A 500 20.03 -5.84 -12.57
N ALA A 501 20.58 -4.68 -12.91
CA ALA A 501 19.82 -3.56 -13.48
C ALA A 501 19.37 -3.82 -14.92
N GLU A 502 20.12 -4.61 -15.70
CA GLU A 502 19.79 -4.91 -17.09
C GLU A 502 18.62 -5.89 -17.17
N LYS A 503 18.64 -6.91 -16.31
CA LYS A 503 17.57 -7.91 -16.23
C LYS A 503 16.42 -7.48 -15.32
N ASN A 504 16.61 -6.43 -14.51
CA ASN A 504 15.69 -5.98 -13.47
C ASN A 504 15.27 -7.11 -12.50
N ILE A 505 16.24 -7.95 -12.10
CA ILE A 505 16.03 -9.06 -11.17
C ILE A 505 17.05 -9.05 -10.04
N PHE A 506 16.66 -9.65 -8.93
CA PHE A 506 17.58 -9.99 -7.86
C PHE A 506 18.12 -11.40 -8.07
N HIS A 507 19.42 -11.58 -7.88
CA HIS A 507 20.06 -12.86 -8.11
C HIS A 507 21.21 -13.12 -7.13
N VAL A 508 21.58 -14.39 -7.04
CA VAL A 508 22.74 -14.86 -6.29
C VAL A 508 23.54 -15.83 -7.15
N LEU A 509 24.85 -15.58 -7.24
CA LEU A 509 25.79 -16.40 -8.00
C LEU A 509 26.38 -17.46 -7.08
N CYS A 510 26.35 -18.72 -7.51
CA CYS A 510 27.06 -19.80 -6.83
C CYS A 510 28.46 -20.03 -7.43
N ASP A 511 29.33 -20.75 -6.72
CA ASP A 511 30.72 -21.02 -7.14
C ASP A 511 30.82 -21.79 -8.47
N GLU A 512 29.77 -22.51 -8.87
CA GLU A 512 29.70 -23.23 -10.15
C GLU A 512 29.21 -22.35 -11.32
N ASN A 513 29.14 -21.03 -11.13
CA ASN A 513 28.64 -20.08 -12.13
C ASN A 513 27.16 -20.29 -12.53
N ASN A 514 26.37 -20.97 -11.68
CA ASN A 514 24.91 -21.00 -11.86
C ASN A 514 24.29 -19.78 -11.17
N ASP A 515 23.46 -19.09 -11.94
CA ASP A 515 22.74 -17.90 -11.51
C ASP A 515 21.34 -18.30 -11.00
N PHE A 516 21.03 -17.90 -9.76
CA PHE A 516 19.73 -18.15 -9.16
C PHE A 516 19.00 -16.84 -8.94
N ARG A 517 17.80 -16.73 -9.51
CA ARG A 517 16.91 -15.60 -9.25
C ARG A 517 16.36 -15.72 -7.83
N TRP A 518 16.46 -14.66 -7.04
CA TRP A 518 15.82 -14.57 -5.74
C TRP A 518 14.42 -13.98 -5.87
N LEU A 519 13.42 -14.66 -5.30
CA LEU A 519 12.03 -14.23 -5.38
C LEU A 519 11.55 -13.56 -4.08
N ALA A 520 11.85 -14.18 -2.93
CA ALA A 520 11.44 -13.67 -1.63
C ALA A 520 12.20 -14.29 -0.45
N ASN A 521 12.21 -13.58 0.68
CA ASN A 521 12.49 -14.16 1.99
C ASN A 521 11.19 -14.29 2.77
N LEU A 522 10.89 -15.49 3.24
CA LEU A 522 9.74 -15.74 4.09
C LEU A 522 9.93 -15.16 5.49
N LYS A 523 8.82 -14.85 6.17
CA LYS A 523 8.84 -14.50 7.59
C LYS A 523 9.41 -15.67 8.38
N TYR A 524 10.27 -15.36 9.34
CA TYR A 524 11.05 -16.33 10.12
C TYR A 524 10.20 -17.49 10.68
N LYS A 525 9.07 -17.19 11.32
CA LYS A 525 8.16 -18.22 11.88
C LYS A 525 7.59 -19.17 10.82
N ARG A 526 7.33 -18.69 9.60
CA ARG A 526 6.82 -19.52 8.50
C ARG A 526 7.92 -20.45 7.99
N ALA A 527 9.12 -19.91 7.78
CA ALA A 527 10.27 -20.69 7.33
C ALA A 527 10.67 -21.76 8.36
N LEU A 528 10.68 -21.42 9.66
CA LEU A 528 10.99 -22.35 10.74
C LEU A 528 9.98 -23.50 10.80
N ARG A 529 8.67 -23.21 10.66
CA ARG A 529 7.64 -24.24 10.62
C ARG A 529 7.88 -25.23 9.47
N ILE A 530 8.20 -24.73 8.28
CA ILE A 530 8.49 -25.60 7.13
C ILE A 530 9.75 -26.45 7.40
N SER A 531 10.80 -25.86 7.97
CA SER A 531 12.03 -26.59 8.34
C SER A 531 11.74 -27.72 9.34
N GLN A 532 10.87 -27.47 10.33
CA GLN A 532 10.42 -28.49 11.28
C GLN A 532 9.60 -29.60 10.59
N ASP A 533 8.67 -29.24 9.71
CA ASP A 533 7.84 -30.20 8.99
C ASP A 533 8.71 -31.12 8.09
N VAL A 534 9.73 -30.56 7.42
CA VAL A 534 10.70 -31.33 6.62
C VAL A 534 11.57 -32.22 7.51
N SER A 535 12.09 -31.67 8.61
CA SER A 535 12.88 -32.44 9.58
C SER A 535 12.11 -33.63 10.14
N GLN A 536 10.82 -33.45 10.44
CA GLN A 536 9.95 -34.53 10.90
C GLN A 536 9.75 -35.63 9.85
N GLN A 537 9.72 -35.28 8.56
CA GLN A 537 9.66 -36.27 7.48
C GLN A 537 10.98 -37.05 7.37
N MET A 538 12.12 -36.37 7.54
CA MET A 538 13.45 -36.99 7.50
C MET A 538 13.71 -37.90 8.70
N SER A 539 13.25 -37.51 9.89
CA SER A 539 13.47 -38.24 11.14
C SER A 539 12.49 -39.41 11.33
N ARG A 540 11.70 -39.77 10.31
CA ARG A 540 10.79 -40.92 10.39
C ARG A 540 11.62 -42.18 10.60
N ILE A 541 11.35 -42.88 11.69
CA ILE A 541 11.94 -44.19 11.95
C ILE A 541 11.25 -45.18 11.02
N GLY A 542 12.02 -45.79 10.11
CA GLY A 542 11.56 -46.92 9.32
C GLY A 542 11.35 -48.12 10.23
N PHE A 543 10.10 -48.35 10.64
CA PHE A 543 9.74 -49.55 11.39
C PHE A 543 9.04 -50.51 10.43
N ASP A 544 9.54 -51.74 10.34
CA ASP A 544 8.94 -52.80 9.54
C ASP A 544 7.76 -53.39 10.35
N GLU A 545 6.63 -52.70 10.32
CA GLU A 545 5.39 -53.20 10.90
C GLU A 545 4.84 -54.34 10.04
N PHE A 546 4.26 -55.37 10.68
CA PHE A 546 3.55 -56.43 9.98
C PHE A 546 2.45 -55.82 9.10
N GLU A 547 2.64 -55.88 7.78
CA GLU A 547 1.89 -55.09 6.78
C GLU A 547 0.36 -55.10 6.92
N PRO A 548 -0.31 -56.19 7.35
CA PRO A 548 -1.75 -56.19 7.61
C PRO A 548 -2.23 -55.19 8.69
N TYR A 549 -1.37 -54.76 9.61
CA TYR A 549 -1.72 -53.80 10.67
C TYR A 549 -1.24 -52.38 10.40
N ARG A 550 -0.56 -52.15 9.27
CA ARG A 550 -0.07 -50.84 8.88
C ARG A 550 -1.25 -49.91 8.63
N LYS A 551 -1.55 -49.02 9.58
CA LYS A 551 -2.54 -47.97 9.36
C LYS A 551 -2.00 -47.03 8.28
N LYS A 552 -2.66 -46.98 7.12
CA LYS A 552 -2.50 -45.88 6.15
C LYS A 552 -2.92 -44.58 6.84
N ARG A 553 -1.97 -43.86 7.44
CA ARG A 553 -2.19 -42.50 7.94
C ARG A 553 -2.11 -41.57 6.74
N SER A 554 -3.28 -41.01 6.37
CA SER A 554 -3.48 -40.01 5.30
C SER A 554 -2.80 -38.70 5.61
#